data_AF-A0A1F3IMB3-F1
#
_entry.id   AF-A0A1F3IMB3-F1
#
_cell.length_a   1.000
_cell.length_b   1.000
_cell.length_c   1.000
_cell.angle_alpha   90.00
_cell.angle_beta   90.00
_cell.angle_gamma   90.00
#
_symmetry.space_group_name_H-M   'P 1'
#
loop_
_entity.id
_entity.type
_entity.pdbx_description
1 polymer ?
#
loop_
_entity_poly.entity_id
_entity_poly.type
_entity_poly.pdbx_seq_one_letter_code
_entity_poly.pdbx_strand_id
1 'polypeptide(L)'
;MKRLVIRLFVLFGIISITGIIALQVYFFQVTFSTEQRKLNQKIQVALWDVVNKIYEFNKIKHVGLNPVYQYSPDYYVVNVNDFIDARILEHYLIKTFEQHNIKLNFEYAIYDCQTDDMVYGNHINMGQKQHNTSTVEMPKYDEFIYYFGIYFPKRKQSITGNIRIIYTLSGILILVTLFFGYALIVILKHRRLTEIQNTVVNNLTHEFKTPLSSILLSTDVLSTDDIINEPQRIKNYVQIIRSQSQNLLSQIERILGMGELENIHRLNLKEINVPEFLYSFKNDIDAKVKTKSGEFYLEIKTDKSICADRFHFTNLIYNLIDNSIKYSVEPPRILMSTTSDHNYLFLSIKDNGIGIDKKYHKKIYKKFFRIPTGNIHNVKGFGLGLHYVYSIVKNHHWKIKLESKINEGTTFIIRIPLKKGNCD
;
A
#
# COMPACT_ATOMS: atom_id res chain seq x y z
N MET A 1 -17.54 7.82 -11.02
CA MET A 1 -18.29 6.84 -10.18
C MET A 1 -18.66 7.46 -8.84
N LYS A 2 -19.94 7.42 -8.43
CA LYS A 2 -20.39 7.92 -7.13
C LYS A 2 -19.69 7.16 -5.99
N ARG A 3 -19.40 7.84 -4.87
CA ARG A 3 -18.75 7.25 -3.67
C ARG A 3 -19.47 5.99 -3.16
N LEU A 4 -20.78 5.92 -3.38
CA LEU A 4 -21.62 4.74 -3.13
C LEU A 4 -21.20 3.51 -3.94
N VAL A 5 -20.91 3.67 -5.24
CA VAL A 5 -20.56 2.55 -6.13
C VAL A 5 -19.27 1.87 -5.69
N ILE A 6 -18.27 2.66 -5.26
CA ILE A 6 -17.00 2.11 -4.76
C ILE A 6 -17.19 1.40 -3.41
N ARG A 7 -18.01 1.98 -2.51
CA ARG A 7 -18.34 1.31 -1.24
C ARG A 7 -19.07 -0.01 -1.46
N LEU A 8 -20.03 -0.03 -2.38
CA LEU A 8 -20.74 -1.25 -2.78
C LEU A 8 -19.78 -2.26 -3.41
N PHE A 9 -18.89 -1.82 -4.30
CA PHE A 9 -17.89 -2.70 -4.92
C PHE A 9 -16.95 -3.34 -3.87
N VAL A 10 -16.46 -2.55 -2.90
CA VAL A 10 -15.66 -3.07 -1.79
C VAL A 10 -16.46 -4.03 -0.91
N LEU A 11 -17.70 -3.68 -0.58
CA LEU A 11 -18.59 -4.52 0.23
C LEU A 11 -18.85 -5.86 -0.45
N PHE A 12 -19.23 -5.86 -1.73
CA PHE A 12 -19.44 -7.08 -2.50
C PHE A 12 -18.17 -7.92 -2.60
N GLY A 13 -17.01 -7.30 -2.83
CA GLY A 13 -15.73 -8.00 -2.85
C GLY A 13 -15.40 -8.71 -1.53
N ILE A 14 -15.64 -8.04 -0.39
CA ILE A 14 -15.44 -8.64 0.95
C ILE A 14 -16.43 -9.79 1.17
N ILE A 15 -17.70 -9.62 0.82
CA ILE A 15 -18.73 -10.67 0.96
C ILE A 15 -18.35 -11.89 0.11
N SER A 16 -17.94 -11.69 -1.14
CA SER A 16 -17.52 -12.79 -2.03
C SER A 16 -16.31 -13.53 -1.50
N ILE A 17 -15.26 -12.83 -1.06
CA ILE A 17 -14.05 -13.47 -0.50
C ILE A 17 -14.41 -14.25 0.76
N THR A 18 -15.20 -13.67 1.66
CA THR A 18 -15.63 -14.32 2.91
C THR A 18 -16.46 -15.57 2.62
N GLY A 19 -17.37 -15.51 1.65
CA GLY A 19 -18.17 -16.64 1.21
C GLY A 19 -17.32 -17.78 0.64
N ILE A 20 -16.31 -17.47 -0.19
CA ILE A 20 -15.40 -18.47 -0.74
C ILE A 20 -14.56 -19.12 0.36
N ILE A 21 -14.08 -18.35 1.34
CA ILE A 21 -13.34 -18.89 2.49
C ILE A 21 -14.21 -19.85 3.30
N ALA A 22 -15.45 -19.45 3.62
CA ALA A 22 -16.38 -20.30 4.37
C ALA A 22 -16.65 -21.63 3.63
N LEU A 23 -16.85 -21.56 2.31
CA LEU A 23 -17.04 -22.73 1.45
C LEU A 23 -15.80 -23.63 1.43
N GLN A 24 -14.60 -23.07 1.32
CA GLN A 24 -13.35 -23.84 1.38
C GLN A 24 -13.17 -24.57 2.73
N VAL A 25 -13.46 -23.89 3.84
CA VAL A 25 -13.40 -24.49 5.19
C VAL A 25 -14.40 -25.64 5.32
N TYR A 26 -15.64 -25.44 4.85
CA TYR A 26 -16.67 -26.48 4.85
C TYR A 26 -16.23 -27.71 4.04
N PHE A 27 -15.75 -27.52 2.81
CA PHE A 27 -15.27 -28.63 1.97
C PHE A 27 -14.07 -29.35 2.59
N PHE A 28 -13.18 -28.63 3.27
CA PHE A 28 -12.07 -29.23 4.00
C PHE A 28 -12.54 -30.13 5.13
N GLN A 29 -13.47 -29.66 5.97
CA GLN A 29 -14.03 -30.47 7.06
C GLN A 29 -14.72 -31.73 6.55
N VAL A 30 -15.57 -31.59 5.52
CA VAL A 30 -16.27 -32.73 4.91
C VAL A 30 -15.28 -33.74 4.32
N THR A 31 -14.31 -33.29 3.54
CA THR A 31 -13.29 -34.15 2.92
C THR A 31 -12.46 -34.88 3.98
N PHE A 32 -12.00 -34.16 4.99
CA PHE A 32 -11.19 -34.72 6.08
C PHE A 32 -11.96 -35.79 6.87
N SER A 33 -13.21 -35.50 7.27
CA SER A 33 -14.05 -36.47 7.98
C SER A 33 -14.35 -37.72 7.15
N THR A 34 -14.52 -37.56 5.83
CA THR A 34 -14.82 -38.67 4.91
C THR A 34 -13.61 -39.58 4.77
N GLU A 35 -12.40 -39.02 4.61
CA GLU A 35 -11.17 -39.80 4.55
C GLU A 35 -10.88 -40.54 5.87
N GLN A 36 -11.20 -39.93 7.01
CA GLN A 36 -11.11 -40.62 8.31
C GLN A 36 -12.06 -41.83 8.39
N ARG A 37 -13.31 -41.70 7.94
CA ARG A 37 -14.30 -42.78 7.95
C ARG A 37 -13.88 -43.94 7.04
N LYS A 38 -13.41 -43.65 5.82
CA LYS A 38 -12.89 -44.67 4.90
C LYS A 38 -11.72 -45.45 5.51
N LEU A 39 -10.80 -44.74 6.16
CA LEU A 39 -9.66 -45.36 6.83
C LEU A 39 -10.09 -46.25 8.00
N ASN A 40 -11.04 -45.79 8.84
CA ASN A 40 -11.63 -46.61 9.91
C ASN A 40 -12.20 -47.92 9.37
N GLN A 41 -13.01 -47.85 8.31
CA GLN A 41 -13.64 -49.01 7.70
C GLN A 41 -12.58 -49.98 7.16
N LYS A 42 -11.53 -49.49 6.50
CA LYS A 42 -10.42 -50.32 6.02
C LYS A 42 -9.71 -51.04 7.16
N ILE A 43 -9.38 -50.33 8.24
CA ILE A 43 -8.73 -50.93 9.42
C ILE A 43 -9.64 -51.99 10.04
N GLN A 44 -10.93 -51.70 10.23
CA GLN A 44 -11.87 -52.65 10.81
C GLN A 44 -12.01 -53.93 9.98
N VAL A 45 -12.13 -53.81 8.65
CA VAL A 45 -12.19 -54.97 7.74
C VAL A 45 -10.87 -55.75 7.76
N ALA A 46 -9.73 -55.05 7.77
CA ALA A 46 -8.42 -55.68 7.83
C ALA A 46 -8.21 -56.46 9.14
N LEU A 47 -8.58 -55.87 10.29
CA LEU A 47 -8.49 -56.55 11.58
C LEU A 47 -9.44 -57.76 11.68
N TRP A 48 -10.63 -57.65 11.09
CA TRP A 48 -11.55 -58.77 10.99
C TRP A 48 -10.97 -59.94 10.17
N ASP A 49 -10.32 -59.64 9.04
CA ASP A 49 -9.63 -60.65 8.22
C ASP A 49 -8.44 -61.31 8.96
N VAL A 50 -7.72 -60.56 9.81
CA VAL A 50 -6.67 -61.12 10.68
C VAL A 50 -7.24 -62.13 11.67
N VAL A 51 -8.35 -61.81 12.33
CA VAL A 51 -9.02 -62.73 13.26
C VAL A 51 -9.47 -64.00 12.55
N ASN A 52 -10.03 -63.87 11.34
CA ASN A 52 -10.45 -65.03 10.56
C ASN A 52 -9.27 -65.96 10.22
N LYS A 53 -8.11 -65.40 9.84
CA LYS A 53 -6.90 -66.20 9.59
C LYS A 53 -6.38 -66.90 10.85
N ILE A 54 -6.51 -66.28 12.02
CA ILE A 54 -6.16 -66.91 13.30
C ILE A 54 -7.11 -68.08 13.61
N TYR A 55 -8.43 -67.91 13.40
CA TYR A 55 -9.38 -69.01 13.58
C TYR A 55 -9.14 -70.19 12.62
N GLU A 56 -8.79 -69.91 11.36
CA GLU A 56 -8.39 -70.95 10.41
C GLU A 56 -7.15 -71.72 10.87
N PHE A 57 -6.14 -71.01 11.39
CA PHE A 57 -4.92 -71.62 11.92
C PHE A 57 -5.19 -72.48 13.17
N ASN A 58 -6.01 -71.98 14.09
CA ASN A 58 -6.38 -72.68 15.33
C ASN A 58 -7.47 -73.76 15.13
N LYS A 59 -8.01 -73.90 13.91
CA LYS A 59 -9.10 -74.85 13.55
C LYS A 59 -10.39 -74.65 14.36
N ILE A 60 -10.76 -73.40 14.63
CA ILE A 60 -11.95 -73.03 15.40
C ILE A 60 -13.11 -72.63 14.47
N LYS A 61 -14.34 -72.97 14.85
CA LYS A 61 -15.54 -72.50 14.14
C LYS A 61 -15.80 -71.03 14.48
N HIS A 62 -16.00 -70.21 13.44
CA HIS A 62 -16.29 -68.79 13.59
C HIS A 62 -17.45 -68.53 14.55
N VAL A 63 -17.20 -67.65 15.53
CA VAL A 63 -18.24 -67.02 16.35
C VAL A 63 -18.68 -65.77 15.61
N GLY A 64 -19.93 -65.70 15.14
CA GLY A 64 -20.45 -64.63 14.26
C GLY A 64 -20.57 -63.22 14.88
N LEU A 65 -19.81 -62.92 15.94
CA LEU A 65 -19.75 -61.60 16.58
C LEU A 65 -18.63 -60.76 15.95
N ASN A 66 -18.80 -59.44 15.88
CA ASN A 66 -17.72 -58.54 15.43
C ASN A 66 -16.63 -58.49 16.53
N PRO A 67 -15.42 -59.01 16.28
CA PRO A 67 -14.34 -59.07 17.27
C PRO A 67 -13.57 -57.75 17.42
N VAL A 68 -13.81 -56.76 16.55
CA VAL A 68 -13.02 -55.52 16.49
C VAL A 68 -13.77 -54.38 17.18
N TYR A 69 -13.17 -53.85 18.24
CA TYR A 69 -13.66 -52.74 19.05
C TYR A 69 -12.75 -51.52 18.91
N GLN A 70 -13.35 -50.36 18.62
CA GLN A 70 -12.62 -49.10 18.49
C GLN A 70 -12.86 -48.23 19.73
N TYR A 71 -11.86 -48.09 20.60
CA TYR A 71 -11.94 -47.26 21.81
C TYR A 71 -11.45 -45.82 21.58
N SER A 72 -10.55 -45.60 20.63
CA SER A 72 -10.15 -44.25 20.21
C SER A 72 -9.88 -44.18 18.70
N PRO A 73 -9.73 -42.98 18.11
CA PRO A 73 -9.33 -42.86 16.71
C PRO A 73 -8.02 -43.56 16.40
N ASP A 74 -7.09 -43.70 17.34
CA ASP A 74 -5.76 -44.25 17.07
C ASP A 74 -5.57 -45.64 17.70
N TYR A 75 -6.55 -46.18 18.44
CA TYR A 75 -6.44 -47.45 19.16
C TYR A 75 -7.63 -48.39 18.92
N TYR A 76 -7.31 -49.64 18.61
CA TYR A 76 -8.25 -50.72 18.36
C TYR A 76 -7.91 -51.90 19.26
N VAL A 77 -8.94 -52.60 19.72
CA VAL A 77 -8.85 -53.81 20.53
C VAL A 77 -9.59 -54.91 19.80
N VAL A 78 -8.94 -56.06 19.67
CA VAL A 78 -9.47 -57.18 18.90
C VAL A 78 -9.56 -58.41 19.79
N ASN A 79 -10.79 -58.83 20.08
CA ASN A 79 -11.07 -60.00 20.89
C ASN A 79 -11.04 -61.27 20.02
N VAL A 80 -10.04 -62.12 20.26
CA VAL A 80 -9.86 -63.39 19.54
C VAL A 80 -10.58 -64.54 20.25
N ASN A 81 -10.84 -64.43 21.56
CA ASN A 81 -11.41 -65.50 22.40
C ASN A 81 -10.62 -66.82 22.37
N ASP A 82 -9.36 -66.82 21.93
CA ASP A 82 -8.48 -67.98 21.89
C ASP A 82 -6.99 -67.58 21.91
N PHE A 83 -6.09 -68.55 22.12
CA PHE A 83 -4.65 -68.34 22.19
C PHE A 83 -4.07 -67.64 20.95
N ILE A 84 -3.18 -66.67 21.21
CA ILE A 84 -2.57 -65.81 20.19
C ILE A 84 -1.05 -66.02 20.20
N ASP A 85 -0.48 -66.61 19.14
CA ASP A 85 0.98 -66.63 18.92
C ASP A 85 1.43 -65.28 18.32
N ALA A 86 2.35 -64.60 19.00
CA ALA A 86 2.81 -63.27 18.61
C ALA A 86 3.42 -63.19 17.20
N ARG A 87 4.15 -64.22 16.76
CA ARG A 87 4.81 -64.24 15.44
C ARG A 87 3.79 -64.42 14.33
N ILE A 88 2.77 -65.25 14.58
CA ILE A 88 1.68 -65.49 13.62
C ILE A 88 0.80 -64.25 13.50
N LEU A 89 0.47 -63.62 14.64
CA LEU A 89 -0.26 -62.35 14.66
C LEU A 89 0.46 -61.27 13.86
N GLU A 90 1.75 -61.05 14.10
CA GLU A 90 2.56 -60.06 13.37
C GLU A 90 2.53 -60.32 11.86
N HIS A 91 2.74 -61.57 11.45
CA HIS A 91 2.71 -61.96 10.03
C HIS A 91 1.38 -61.63 9.36
N TYR A 92 0.25 -61.97 10.01
CA TYR A 92 -1.07 -61.68 9.47
C TYR A 92 -1.39 -60.18 9.46
N LEU A 93 -1.01 -59.43 10.50
CA LEU A 93 -1.20 -57.98 10.54
C LEU A 93 -0.49 -57.30 9.38
N ILE A 94 0.79 -57.62 9.14
CA ILE A 94 1.57 -57.05 8.03
C ILE A 94 0.91 -57.39 6.69
N LYS A 95 0.68 -58.69 6.44
CA LYS A 95 0.15 -59.16 5.15
C LYS A 95 -1.24 -58.60 4.85
N THR A 96 -2.14 -58.58 5.84
CA THR A 96 -3.50 -58.07 5.64
C THR A 96 -3.51 -56.56 5.46
N PHE A 97 -2.71 -55.80 6.22
CA PHE A 97 -2.63 -54.35 6.02
C PHE A 97 -2.04 -53.98 4.64
N GLU A 98 -1.06 -54.74 4.14
CA GLU A 98 -0.58 -54.60 2.75
C GLU A 98 -1.69 -54.89 1.71
N GLN A 99 -2.45 -55.97 1.89
CA GLN A 99 -3.57 -56.35 1.01
C GLN A 99 -4.65 -55.26 0.95
N HIS A 100 -4.96 -54.62 2.08
CA HIS A 100 -5.92 -53.51 2.15
C HIS A 100 -5.32 -52.14 1.83
N ASN A 101 -4.05 -52.08 1.41
CA ASN A 101 -3.31 -50.85 1.10
C ASN A 101 -3.32 -49.84 2.27
N ILE A 102 -3.13 -50.34 3.48
CA ILE A 102 -2.98 -49.57 4.72
C ILE A 102 -1.49 -49.36 4.96
N LYS A 103 -0.98 -48.19 4.59
CA LYS A 103 0.46 -47.83 4.71
C LYS A 103 0.83 -47.19 6.06
N LEU A 104 0.00 -47.40 7.07
CA LEU A 104 0.21 -46.81 8.39
C LEU A 104 1.20 -47.65 9.18
N ASN A 105 2.14 -46.97 9.83
CA ASN A 105 2.91 -47.59 10.90
C ASN A 105 2.00 -47.85 12.08
N PHE A 106 2.19 -48.99 12.74
CA PHE A 106 1.38 -49.39 13.87
C PHE A 106 2.23 -50.08 14.93
N GLU A 107 1.77 -50.02 16.16
CA GLU A 107 2.25 -50.81 17.29
C GLU A 107 1.16 -51.81 17.62
N TYR A 108 1.52 -53.03 18.00
CA TYR A 108 0.57 -54.01 18.54
C TYR A 108 1.11 -54.55 19.86
N ALA A 109 0.23 -55.06 20.71
CA ALA A 109 0.58 -55.81 21.92
C ALA A 109 -0.52 -56.81 22.25
N ILE A 110 -0.18 -57.91 22.91
CA ILE A 110 -1.10 -58.99 23.29
C ILE A 110 -1.31 -58.92 24.80
N TYR A 111 -2.55 -59.05 25.25
CA TYR A 111 -2.83 -59.11 26.68
C TYR A 111 -2.45 -60.48 27.25
N ASP A 112 -1.67 -60.49 28.33
CA ASP A 112 -1.37 -61.68 29.11
C ASP A 112 -2.06 -61.61 30.48
N CYS A 113 -3.01 -62.53 30.68
CA CYS A 113 -3.80 -62.61 31.90
C CYS A 113 -3.01 -63.09 33.13
N GLN A 114 -1.81 -63.68 32.95
CA GLN A 114 -0.97 -64.13 34.05
C GLN A 114 -0.19 -62.97 34.68
N THR A 115 0.31 -62.07 33.84
CA THR A 115 1.07 -60.89 34.26
C THR A 115 0.20 -59.65 34.41
N ASP A 116 -1.06 -59.70 33.95
CA ASP A 116 -1.96 -58.55 33.82
C ASP A 116 -1.27 -57.40 33.05
N ASP A 117 -0.62 -57.72 31.95
CA ASP A 117 0.15 -56.74 31.16
C ASP A 117 -0.01 -56.94 29.66
N MET A 118 0.17 -55.86 28.90
CA MET A 118 0.24 -55.90 27.44
C MET A 118 1.68 -56.25 27.03
N VAL A 119 1.88 -57.48 26.54
CA VAL A 119 3.19 -58.08 26.27
C VAL A 119 3.38 -58.42 24.79
N TYR A 120 4.62 -58.79 24.42
CA TYR A 120 5.03 -59.23 23.07
C TYR A 120 4.83 -58.22 21.93
N GLY A 121 4.75 -56.93 22.26
CA GLY A 121 4.46 -55.88 21.29
C GLY A 121 5.67 -55.28 20.57
N ASN A 122 5.53 -55.06 19.26
CA ASN A 122 6.53 -54.39 18.40
C ASN A 122 5.94 -53.18 17.68
N HIS A 123 6.79 -52.19 17.40
CA HIS A 123 6.50 -51.10 16.48
C HIS A 123 6.89 -51.50 15.05
N ILE A 124 5.89 -51.53 14.16
CA ILE A 124 6.01 -51.94 12.77
C ILE A 124 6.01 -50.71 11.86
N ASN A 125 7.11 -50.53 11.13
CA ASN A 125 7.20 -49.54 10.06
C ASN A 125 6.77 -50.17 8.73
N MET A 126 5.61 -49.75 8.22
CA MET A 126 5.13 -50.21 6.90
C MET A 126 6.09 -49.73 5.80
N GLY A 127 6.77 -50.69 5.14
CA GLY A 127 7.74 -50.43 4.07
C GLY A 127 9.22 -50.50 4.48
N GLN A 128 9.55 -50.75 5.75
CA GLN A 128 10.91 -51.03 6.22
C GLN A 128 10.94 -52.34 7.03
N LYS A 129 11.96 -53.20 6.81
CA LYS A 129 12.10 -54.49 7.54
C LYS A 129 12.59 -54.34 9.00
N GLN A 130 12.60 -53.12 9.55
CA GLN A 130 13.15 -52.87 10.89
C GLN A 130 12.02 -52.80 11.92
N HIS A 131 12.07 -53.75 12.86
CA HIS A 131 11.19 -53.84 14.01
C HIS A 131 11.86 -53.10 15.18
N ASN A 132 11.15 -52.15 15.78
CA ASN A 132 11.60 -51.50 17.00
C ASN A 132 10.70 -51.97 18.16
N THR A 133 11.23 -51.99 19.38
CA THR A 133 10.44 -52.29 20.57
C THR A 133 9.31 -51.26 20.73
N SER A 134 8.12 -51.72 21.10
CA SER A 134 6.97 -50.83 21.40
C SER A 134 7.37 -49.77 22.43
N THR A 135 6.93 -48.53 22.23
CA THR A 135 7.24 -47.41 23.15
C THR A 135 6.00 -46.86 23.85
N VAL A 136 4.82 -47.36 23.48
CA VAL A 136 3.53 -46.89 23.99
C VAL A 136 2.94 -47.90 24.96
N GLU A 137 2.67 -47.46 26.18
CA GLU A 137 1.88 -48.21 27.16
C GLU A 137 0.42 -48.23 26.69
N MET A 138 -0.06 -49.41 26.28
CA MET A 138 -1.41 -49.57 25.73
C MET A 138 -2.44 -49.75 26.85
N PRO A 139 -3.61 -49.09 26.78
CA PRO A 139 -4.63 -49.25 27.81
C PRO A 139 -5.21 -50.67 27.79
N LYS A 140 -5.39 -51.23 28.99
CA LYS A 140 -5.94 -52.56 29.26
C LYS A 140 -7.46 -52.50 29.42
N TYR A 141 -8.14 -53.58 29.04
CA TYR A 141 -9.58 -53.73 29.24
C TYR A 141 -9.90 -55.13 29.76
N ASP A 142 -10.51 -55.17 30.95
CA ASP A 142 -10.82 -56.42 31.67
C ASP A 142 -11.99 -57.20 31.02
N GLU A 143 -12.61 -56.65 29.98
CA GLU A 143 -13.75 -57.24 29.27
C GLU A 143 -13.38 -58.50 28.47
N PHE A 144 -12.09 -58.70 28.17
CA PHE A 144 -11.62 -59.79 27.30
C PHE A 144 -10.41 -60.52 27.90
N ILE A 145 -10.37 -61.85 27.75
CA ILE A 145 -9.28 -62.70 28.26
C ILE A 145 -8.20 -62.92 27.18
N TYR A 146 -8.61 -63.03 25.92
CA TYR A 146 -7.73 -63.32 24.79
C TYR A 146 -7.89 -62.26 23.71
N TYR A 147 -7.17 -61.15 23.85
CA TYR A 147 -7.23 -60.03 22.92
C TYR A 147 -5.87 -59.43 22.62
N PHE A 148 -5.78 -58.70 21.51
CA PHE A 148 -4.64 -57.85 21.18
C PHE A 148 -5.07 -56.41 20.92
N GLY A 149 -4.21 -55.47 21.28
CA GLY A 149 -4.36 -54.04 21.04
C GLY A 149 -3.51 -53.60 19.86
N ILE A 150 -4.00 -52.63 19.08
CA ILE A 150 -3.25 -52.00 17.98
C ILE A 150 -3.37 -50.49 18.06
N TYR A 151 -2.23 -49.82 18.03
CA TYR A 151 -2.09 -48.37 18.09
C TYR A 151 -1.47 -47.80 16.81
N PHE A 152 -2.01 -46.69 16.30
CA PHE A 152 -1.55 -46.00 15.08
C PHE A 152 -0.95 -44.62 15.39
N PRO A 153 0.34 -44.52 15.76
CA PRO A 153 0.94 -43.27 16.29
C PRO A 153 0.94 -42.08 15.31
N LYS A 154 1.01 -42.33 14.00
CA LYS A 154 1.10 -41.29 12.95
C LYS A 154 -0.11 -41.25 12.02
N ARG A 155 -1.29 -41.67 12.50
CA ARG A 155 -2.52 -41.75 11.69
C ARG A 155 -2.88 -40.44 10.98
N LYS A 156 -2.82 -39.29 11.68
CA LYS A 156 -3.19 -37.97 11.13
C LYS A 156 -2.29 -37.51 9.97
N GLN A 157 -1.04 -37.96 9.92
CA GLN A 157 -0.05 -37.55 8.91
C GLN A 157 -0.18 -38.33 7.59
N SER A 158 -0.84 -39.49 7.61
CA SER A 158 -1.00 -40.33 6.41
C SER A 158 -2.28 -40.03 5.61
N ILE A 159 -3.12 -39.10 6.07
CA ILE A 159 -4.26 -38.61 5.31
C ILE A 159 -3.72 -37.62 4.27
N THR A 160 -3.13 -38.15 3.19
CA THR A 160 -2.47 -37.37 2.13
C THR A 160 -3.36 -37.22 0.88
N GLY A 161 -4.44 -38.01 0.78
CA GLY A 161 -5.39 -37.95 -0.34
C GLY A 161 -6.19 -36.64 -0.37
N ASN A 162 -6.66 -36.22 -1.55
CA ASN A 162 -7.53 -35.07 -1.91
C ASN A 162 -7.28 -33.68 -1.27
N ILE A 163 -6.46 -33.54 -0.23
CA ILE A 163 -6.11 -32.28 0.44
C ILE A 163 -5.26 -31.39 -0.50
N ARG A 164 -4.55 -32.00 -1.47
CA ARG A 164 -3.81 -31.26 -2.51
C ARG A 164 -4.71 -30.29 -3.30
N ILE A 165 -5.94 -30.69 -3.63
CA ILE A 165 -6.89 -29.83 -4.37
C ILE A 165 -7.25 -28.60 -3.52
N ILE A 166 -7.42 -28.79 -2.21
CA ILE A 166 -7.74 -27.71 -1.28
C ILE A 166 -6.59 -26.71 -1.21
N TYR A 167 -5.34 -27.17 -1.07
CA TYR A 167 -4.18 -26.28 -1.11
C TYR A 167 -4.04 -25.52 -2.43
N THR A 168 -4.34 -26.15 -3.58
CA THR A 168 -4.34 -25.44 -4.87
C THR A 168 -5.43 -24.37 -4.94
N LEU A 169 -6.64 -24.64 -4.45
CA LEU A 169 -7.75 -23.68 -4.41
C LEU A 169 -7.47 -22.52 -3.45
N SER A 170 -6.85 -22.79 -2.30
CA SER A 170 -6.41 -21.74 -1.37
C SER A 170 -5.33 -20.84 -2.00
N GLY A 171 -4.39 -21.42 -2.76
CA GLY A 171 -3.40 -20.64 -3.50
C GLY A 171 -4.02 -19.68 -4.53
N ILE A 172 -5.00 -20.16 -5.30
CA ILE A 172 -5.75 -19.33 -6.27
C ILE A 172 -6.49 -18.20 -5.55
N LEU A 173 -7.14 -18.48 -4.41
CA LEU A 173 -7.85 -17.48 -3.62
C LEU A 173 -6.93 -16.35 -3.14
N ILE A 174 -5.72 -16.69 -2.69
CA ILE A 174 -4.71 -15.70 -2.26
C ILE A 174 -4.35 -14.79 -3.44
N LEU A 175 -4.09 -15.36 -4.62
CA LEU A 175 -3.75 -14.59 -5.83
C LEU A 175 -4.88 -13.62 -6.22
N VAL A 176 -6.14 -14.10 -6.24
CA VAL A 176 -7.32 -13.26 -6.54
C VAL A 176 -7.46 -12.13 -5.52
N THR A 177 -7.21 -12.40 -4.23
CA THR A 177 -7.30 -11.40 -3.16
C THR A 177 -6.23 -10.31 -3.31
N LEU A 178 -4.99 -10.70 -3.63
CA LEU A 178 -3.91 -9.75 -3.90
C LEU A 178 -4.21 -8.86 -5.12
N PHE A 179 -4.70 -9.47 -6.20
CA PHE A 179 -5.10 -8.73 -7.40
C PHE A 179 -6.23 -7.74 -7.11
N PHE A 180 -7.25 -8.15 -6.35
CA PHE A 180 -8.34 -7.27 -5.94
C PHE A 180 -7.85 -6.09 -5.09
N GLY A 181 -6.95 -6.35 -4.14
CA GLY A 181 -6.31 -5.31 -3.33
C GLY A 181 -5.53 -4.31 -4.17
N TYR A 182 -4.74 -4.79 -5.14
CA TYR A 182 -4.01 -3.94 -6.08
C TYR A 182 -4.95 -3.09 -6.95
N ALA A 183 -5.99 -3.69 -7.52
CA ALA A 183 -6.99 -2.98 -8.32
C ALA A 183 -7.67 -1.86 -7.53
N LEU A 184 -8.01 -2.09 -6.26
CA LEU A 184 -8.56 -1.06 -5.37
C LEU A 184 -7.62 0.14 -5.19
N ILE A 185 -6.33 -0.12 -4.95
CA ILE A 185 -5.33 0.95 -4.81
C ILE A 185 -5.26 1.80 -6.08
N VAL A 186 -5.24 1.16 -7.25
CA VAL A 186 -5.19 1.83 -8.55
C VAL A 186 -6.44 2.68 -8.78
N ILE A 187 -7.65 2.12 -8.55
CA ILE A 187 -8.92 2.83 -8.73
C ILE A 187 -8.99 4.07 -7.82
N LEU A 188 -8.59 3.94 -6.54
CA LEU A 188 -8.58 5.06 -5.59
C LEU A 188 -7.59 6.15 -6.00
N LYS A 189 -6.39 5.77 -6.46
CA LYS A 189 -5.38 6.71 -6.94
C LYS A 189 -5.88 7.47 -8.18
N HIS A 190 -6.47 6.77 -9.13
CA HIS A 190 -6.96 7.37 -10.37
C HIS A 190 -8.09 8.38 -10.09
N ARG A 191 -9.05 8.02 -9.23
CA ARG A 191 -10.13 8.93 -8.84
C ARG A 191 -9.60 10.20 -8.17
N ARG A 192 -8.62 10.08 -7.29
CA ARG A 192 -8.02 11.24 -6.62
C ARG A 192 -7.38 12.20 -7.63
N LEU A 193 -6.73 11.67 -8.67
CA LEU A 193 -6.17 12.48 -9.75
C LEU A 193 -7.27 13.20 -10.54
N THR A 194 -8.36 12.50 -10.86
CA THR A 194 -9.50 13.09 -11.59
C THR A 194 -10.21 14.17 -10.77
N GLU A 195 -10.42 13.97 -9.46
CA GLU A 195 -11.01 15.00 -8.58
C GLU A 195 -10.13 16.25 -8.52
N ILE A 196 -8.81 16.06 -8.45
CA ILE A 196 -7.84 17.16 -8.52
C ILE A 196 -7.95 17.87 -9.88
N GLN A 197 -7.97 17.16 -11.01
CA GLN A 197 -8.12 17.74 -12.35
C GLN A 197 -9.41 18.56 -12.47
N ASN A 198 -10.55 18.04 -12.04
CA ASN A 198 -11.82 18.76 -12.12
C ASN A 198 -11.83 20.02 -11.26
N THR A 199 -11.23 19.95 -10.06
CA THR A 199 -11.09 21.12 -9.18
C THR A 199 -10.22 22.20 -9.82
N VAL A 200 -9.18 21.78 -10.55
CA VAL A 200 -8.30 22.69 -11.29
C VAL A 200 -9.04 23.36 -12.43
N VAL A 201 -9.77 22.60 -13.25
CA VAL A 201 -10.56 23.16 -14.37
C VAL A 201 -11.57 24.19 -13.84
N ASN A 202 -12.27 23.88 -12.75
CA ASN A 202 -13.21 24.82 -12.15
C ASN A 202 -12.52 26.09 -11.62
N ASN A 203 -11.34 25.96 -11.01
CA ASN A 203 -10.56 27.11 -10.56
C ASN A 203 -10.01 27.94 -11.73
N LEU A 204 -9.54 27.30 -12.80
CA LEU A 204 -9.10 27.94 -14.05
C LEU A 204 -10.20 28.81 -14.63
N THR A 205 -11.41 28.26 -14.75
CA THR A 205 -12.57 29.02 -15.23
C THR A 205 -12.83 30.26 -14.37
N HIS A 206 -12.77 30.14 -13.05
CA HIS A 206 -13.01 31.27 -12.16
C HIS A 206 -11.90 32.33 -12.22
N GLU A 207 -10.64 31.91 -12.29
CA GLU A 207 -9.50 32.83 -12.36
C GLU A 207 -9.38 33.53 -13.72
N PHE A 208 -9.84 32.90 -14.80
CA PHE A 208 -9.93 33.54 -16.13
C PHE A 208 -11.15 34.45 -16.27
N LYS A 209 -12.28 34.10 -15.65
CA LYS A 209 -13.51 34.91 -15.72
C LYS A 209 -13.30 36.32 -15.18
N THR A 210 -12.51 36.48 -14.11
CA THR A 210 -12.27 37.79 -13.47
C THR A 210 -11.58 38.81 -14.41
N PRO A 211 -10.37 38.56 -14.94
CA PRO A 211 -9.70 39.48 -15.86
C PRO A 211 -10.49 39.65 -17.16
N LEU A 212 -11.13 38.58 -17.66
CA LEU A 212 -11.94 38.66 -18.87
C LEU A 212 -13.15 39.58 -18.69
N SER A 213 -13.86 39.49 -17.56
CA SER A 213 -14.95 40.41 -17.22
C SER A 213 -14.48 41.86 -17.06
N SER A 214 -13.29 42.10 -16.48
CA SER A 214 -12.73 43.44 -16.40
C SER A 214 -12.36 44.02 -17.78
N ILE A 215 -11.86 43.18 -18.70
CA ILE A 215 -11.60 43.58 -20.09
C ILE A 215 -12.93 43.93 -20.78
N LEU A 216 -13.93 43.04 -20.71
CA LEU A 216 -15.26 43.25 -21.29
C LEU A 216 -15.90 44.55 -20.79
N LEU A 217 -15.92 44.79 -19.48
CA LEU A 217 -16.48 46.01 -18.92
C LEU A 217 -15.72 47.26 -19.41
N SER A 218 -14.39 47.18 -19.51
CA SER A 218 -13.58 48.29 -20.01
C SER A 218 -13.83 48.54 -21.49
N THR A 219 -14.04 47.50 -22.30
CA THR A 219 -14.39 47.63 -23.72
C THR A 219 -15.82 48.15 -23.91
N ASP A 220 -16.76 47.76 -23.05
CA ASP A 220 -18.14 48.25 -23.08
C ASP A 220 -18.18 49.77 -22.85
N VAL A 221 -17.43 50.26 -21.84
CA VAL A 221 -17.31 51.70 -21.57
C VAL A 221 -16.56 52.44 -22.67
N LEU A 222 -15.55 51.83 -23.29
CA LEU A 222 -14.87 52.42 -24.44
C LEU A 222 -15.75 52.46 -25.71
N SER A 223 -16.85 51.72 -25.74
CA SER A 223 -17.78 51.68 -26.89
C SER A 223 -18.96 52.66 -26.77
N THR A 224 -19.11 53.34 -25.63
CA THR A 224 -20.16 54.36 -25.44
C THR A 224 -19.72 55.73 -25.96
N ASP A 225 -20.62 56.47 -26.61
CA ASP A 225 -20.31 57.80 -27.19
C ASP A 225 -19.85 58.83 -26.15
N ASP A 226 -20.28 58.68 -24.89
CA ASP A 226 -19.92 59.57 -23.78
C ASP A 226 -18.41 59.62 -23.51
N ILE A 227 -17.67 58.54 -23.82
CA ILE A 227 -16.23 58.43 -23.52
C ILE A 227 -15.36 59.30 -24.43
N ILE A 228 -15.87 59.70 -25.60
CA ILE A 228 -15.14 60.42 -26.66
C ILE A 228 -14.61 61.76 -26.13
N ASN A 229 -15.34 62.37 -25.19
CA ASN A 229 -14.99 63.67 -24.60
C ASN A 229 -14.08 63.56 -23.35
N GLU A 230 -13.66 62.36 -22.95
CA GLU A 230 -12.85 62.13 -21.74
C GLU A 230 -11.51 61.41 -22.02
N PRO A 231 -10.49 62.09 -22.60
CA PRO A 231 -9.23 61.47 -23.03
C PRO A 231 -8.45 60.76 -21.91
N GLN A 232 -8.52 61.30 -20.69
CA GLN A 232 -7.85 60.72 -19.53
C GLN A 232 -8.50 59.39 -19.10
N ARG A 233 -9.82 59.31 -19.22
CA ARG A 233 -10.61 58.12 -18.88
C ARG A 233 -10.37 57.01 -19.90
N ILE A 234 -10.24 57.35 -21.19
CA ILE A 234 -9.81 56.43 -22.26
C ILE A 234 -8.46 55.80 -21.92
N LYS A 235 -7.44 56.62 -21.57
CA LYS A 235 -6.10 56.11 -21.21
C LYS A 235 -6.15 55.13 -20.04
N ASN A 236 -6.95 55.41 -19.02
CA ASN A 236 -7.11 54.54 -17.86
C ASN A 236 -7.71 53.18 -18.24
N TYR A 237 -8.79 53.14 -19.04
CA TYR A 237 -9.39 51.88 -19.48
C TYR A 237 -8.46 51.06 -20.39
N VAL A 238 -7.73 51.72 -21.31
CA VAL A 238 -6.70 51.06 -22.12
C VAL A 238 -5.61 50.43 -21.25
N GLN A 239 -5.19 51.13 -20.19
CA GLN A 239 -4.20 50.59 -19.24
C GLN A 239 -4.76 49.42 -18.42
N ILE A 240 -6.04 49.46 -18.01
CA ILE A 240 -6.72 48.33 -17.35
C ILE A 240 -6.72 47.12 -18.29
N ILE A 241 -7.16 47.28 -19.54
CA ILE A 241 -7.19 46.20 -20.53
C ILE A 241 -5.79 45.60 -20.71
N ARG A 242 -4.78 46.45 -20.92
CA ARG A 242 -3.38 45.99 -21.09
C ARG A 242 -2.90 45.19 -19.88
N SER A 243 -3.14 45.68 -18.67
CA SER A 243 -2.77 45.02 -17.42
C SER A 243 -3.46 43.67 -17.26
N GLN A 244 -4.78 43.60 -17.52
CA GLN A 244 -5.53 42.33 -17.40
C GLN A 244 -5.13 41.32 -18.47
N SER A 245 -4.84 41.75 -19.70
CA SER A 245 -4.32 40.88 -20.77
C SER A 245 -2.94 40.32 -20.44
N GLN A 246 -2.03 41.15 -19.89
CA GLN A 246 -0.73 40.68 -19.41
C GLN A 246 -0.88 39.69 -18.25
N ASN A 247 -1.80 39.95 -17.31
CA ASN A 247 -2.11 39.02 -16.23
C ASN A 247 -2.63 37.68 -16.77
N LEU A 248 -3.54 37.69 -17.75
CA LEU A 248 -4.07 36.49 -18.38
C LEU A 248 -2.97 35.69 -19.09
N LEU A 249 -2.11 36.37 -19.87
CA LEU A 249 -0.97 35.76 -20.55
C LEU A 249 -0.04 35.08 -19.54
N SER A 250 0.30 35.76 -18.43
CA SER A 250 1.14 35.18 -17.38
C SER A 250 0.51 33.95 -16.72
N GLN A 251 -0.82 33.90 -16.60
CA GLN A 251 -1.52 32.73 -16.09
C GLN A 251 -1.47 31.55 -17.07
N ILE A 252 -1.65 31.82 -18.37
CA ILE A 252 -1.52 30.83 -19.44
C ILE A 252 -0.10 30.28 -19.48
N GLU A 253 0.92 31.14 -19.44
CA GLU A 253 2.33 30.73 -19.38
C GLU A 253 2.64 29.91 -18.13
N ARG A 254 2.07 30.24 -16.97
CA ARG A 254 2.20 29.41 -15.76
C ARG A 254 1.60 28.01 -15.92
N ILE A 255 0.57 27.85 -16.75
CA ILE A 255 -0.06 26.56 -17.04
C ILE A 255 0.75 25.79 -18.10
N LEU A 256 1.11 26.44 -19.20
CA LEU A 256 1.89 25.85 -20.30
C LEU A 256 3.30 25.47 -19.85
N GLY A 257 3.95 26.34 -19.08
CA GLY A 257 5.25 26.09 -18.49
C GLY A 257 5.27 24.83 -17.61
N MET A 258 4.13 24.35 -17.11
CA MET A 258 4.06 23.06 -16.42
C MET A 258 4.06 21.84 -17.33
N GLY A 259 3.46 21.94 -18.51
CA GLY A 259 3.51 20.86 -19.50
C GLY A 259 4.89 20.75 -20.13
N GLU A 260 5.56 21.90 -20.32
CA GLU A 260 6.90 21.96 -20.88
C GLU A 260 7.99 21.62 -19.85
N LEU A 261 7.89 22.03 -18.57
CA LEU A 261 8.89 21.72 -17.52
C LEU A 261 9.11 20.22 -17.27
N GLU A 262 8.10 19.38 -17.54
CA GLU A 262 8.23 17.92 -17.48
C GLU A 262 9.09 17.37 -18.65
N ASN A 263 9.28 18.17 -19.71
CA ASN A 263 10.05 17.86 -20.92
C ASN A 263 11.25 18.80 -21.19
N ILE A 264 11.59 19.75 -20.30
CA ILE A 264 12.75 20.64 -20.52
C ILE A 264 14.03 19.79 -20.47
N HIS A 265 14.51 19.42 -21.64
CA HIS A 265 15.81 18.78 -21.82
C HIS A 265 16.94 19.81 -21.97
N ARG A 266 16.64 21.11 -22.09
CA ARG A 266 17.64 22.18 -22.24
C ARG A 266 17.22 23.48 -21.55
N LEU A 267 17.77 23.74 -20.37
CA LEU A 267 17.75 25.07 -19.76
C LEU A 267 18.68 26.00 -20.54
N ASN A 268 18.33 27.27 -20.73
CA ASN A 268 19.23 28.25 -21.32
C ASN A 268 20.06 28.90 -20.21
N LEU A 269 21.04 28.14 -19.72
CA LEU A 269 21.90 28.56 -18.63
C LEU A 269 22.80 29.72 -19.08
N LYS A 270 22.71 30.83 -18.36
CA LYS A 270 23.58 31.99 -18.54
C LYS A 270 24.18 32.39 -17.21
N GLU A 271 25.32 33.05 -17.25
CA GLU A 271 25.90 33.64 -16.06
C GLU A 271 25.03 34.83 -15.63
N ILE A 272 24.64 34.83 -14.36
CA ILE A 272 23.83 35.88 -13.74
C ILE A 272 24.60 36.42 -12.54
N ASN A 273 24.98 37.70 -12.59
CA ASN A 273 25.45 38.43 -11.42
C ASN A 273 24.30 38.57 -10.43
N VAL A 274 24.36 37.88 -9.28
CA VAL A 274 23.24 37.81 -8.34
C VAL A 274 22.89 39.19 -7.75
N PRO A 275 23.86 40.01 -7.28
CA PRO A 275 23.55 41.35 -6.79
C PRO A 275 22.78 42.22 -7.80
N GLU A 276 23.33 42.39 -9.01
CA GLU A 276 22.73 43.22 -10.06
C GLU A 276 21.34 42.71 -10.43
N PHE A 277 21.22 41.39 -10.60
CA PHE A 277 19.95 40.75 -10.89
C PHE A 277 18.90 41.04 -9.81
N LEU A 278 19.21 40.84 -8.53
CA LEU A 278 18.25 41.06 -7.45
C LEU A 278 17.87 42.54 -7.27
N TYR A 279 18.81 43.46 -7.48
CA TYR A 279 18.51 44.89 -7.48
C TYR A 279 17.52 45.27 -8.59
N SER A 280 17.59 44.64 -9.77
CA SER A 280 16.67 44.92 -10.87
C SER A 280 15.20 44.61 -10.54
N PHE A 281 14.92 43.70 -9.60
CA PHE A 281 13.55 43.34 -9.18
C PHE A 281 13.07 44.10 -7.94
N LYS A 282 13.95 44.81 -7.23
CA LYS A 282 13.63 45.41 -5.94
C LYS A 282 12.42 46.33 -6.04
N ASN A 283 12.39 47.21 -7.04
CA ASN A 283 11.33 48.21 -7.20
C ASN A 283 9.98 47.57 -7.55
N ASP A 284 9.98 46.59 -8.46
CA ASP A 284 8.76 45.88 -8.87
C ASP A 284 8.15 45.08 -7.71
N ILE A 285 8.99 44.40 -6.92
CA ILE A 285 8.56 43.64 -5.75
C ILE A 285 8.05 44.59 -4.66
N ASP A 286 8.80 45.66 -4.36
CA ASP A 286 8.42 46.64 -3.35
C ASP A 286 7.07 47.31 -3.67
N ALA A 287 6.86 47.71 -4.93
CA ALA A 287 5.59 48.25 -5.40
C ALA A 287 4.45 47.24 -5.18
N LYS A 288 4.67 45.95 -5.51
CA LYS A 288 3.68 44.89 -5.31
C LYS A 288 3.36 44.65 -3.84
N VAL A 289 4.36 44.62 -2.97
CA VAL A 289 4.19 44.41 -1.52
C VAL A 289 3.45 45.61 -0.88
N LYS A 290 3.76 46.84 -1.30
CA LYS A 290 3.08 48.06 -0.86
C LYS A 290 1.61 48.11 -1.21
N THR A 291 1.15 47.43 -2.27
CA THR A 291 -0.30 47.29 -2.55
C THR A 291 -1.09 46.62 -1.43
N LYS A 292 -0.41 45.88 -0.53
CA LYS A 292 -0.96 45.25 0.67
C LYS A 292 -0.48 45.91 1.96
N SER A 293 0.00 47.15 1.88
CA SER A 293 0.56 47.91 3.01
C SER A 293 1.74 47.22 3.70
N GLY A 294 2.44 46.33 2.99
CA GLY A 294 3.58 45.57 3.53
C GLY A 294 4.93 46.25 3.34
N GLU A 295 5.97 45.58 3.83
CA GLU A 295 7.37 46.02 3.78
C GLU A 295 8.24 44.94 3.12
N PHE A 296 9.09 45.35 2.17
CA PHE A 296 10.05 44.48 1.51
C PHE A 296 11.50 44.88 1.86
N TYR A 297 12.24 43.93 2.43
CA TYR A 297 13.65 44.08 2.77
C TYR A 297 14.51 43.21 1.85
N LEU A 298 15.59 43.79 1.33
CA LEU A 298 16.55 43.10 0.48
C LEU A 298 17.95 43.23 1.11
N GLU A 299 18.50 42.10 1.55
CA GLU A 299 19.86 42.00 2.12
C GLU A 299 20.75 41.16 1.21
N ILE A 300 21.69 41.78 0.52
CA ILE A 300 22.61 41.07 -0.37
C ILE A 300 23.98 40.96 0.32
N LYS A 301 24.36 39.75 0.76
CA LYS A 301 25.67 39.46 1.38
C LYS A 301 26.46 38.47 0.52
N THR A 302 26.61 38.79 -0.75
CA THR A 302 27.36 38.00 -1.74
C THR A 302 27.73 38.87 -2.93
N ASP A 303 28.84 38.58 -3.58
CA ASP A 303 29.31 39.17 -4.84
C ASP A 303 29.29 38.16 -6.00
N LYS A 304 28.82 36.93 -5.74
CA LYS A 304 28.96 35.78 -6.65
C LYS A 304 27.97 35.81 -7.83
N SER A 305 28.43 35.32 -8.96
CA SER A 305 27.59 34.93 -10.10
C SER A 305 27.11 33.48 -9.97
N ILE A 306 25.98 33.16 -10.62
CA ILE A 306 25.45 31.79 -10.74
C ILE A 306 25.15 31.46 -12.20
N CYS A 307 25.19 30.18 -12.56
CA CYS A 307 24.68 29.69 -13.83
C CYS A 307 23.21 29.29 -13.69
N ALA A 308 22.32 30.03 -14.33
CA ALA A 308 20.88 29.80 -14.26
C ALA A 308 20.18 30.25 -15.54
N ASP A 309 19.03 29.66 -15.81
CA ASP A 309 18.11 30.21 -16.78
C ASP A 309 17.42 31.45 -16.19
N ARG A 310 17.70 32.62 -16.77
CA ARG A 310 17.22 33.92 -16.26
C ARG A 310 15.70 33.99 -16.17
N PHE A 311 14.98 33.42 -17.14
CA PHE A 311 13.52 33.45 -17.17
C PHE A 311 12.95 32.60 -16.04
N HIS A 312 13.43 31.37 -15.89
CA HIS A 312 12.99 30.47 -14.84
C HIS A 312 13.37 30.97 -13.44
N PHE A 313 14.58 31.50 -13.27
CA PHE A 313 15.02 32.04 -11.99
C PHE A 313 14.17 33.24 -11.53
N THR A 314 13.83 34.13 -12.47
CA THR A 314 12.91 35.25 -12.24
C THR A 314 11.54 34.74 -11.78
N ASN A 315 10.96 33.79 -12.50
CA ASN A 315 9.65 33.24 -12.17
C ASN A 315 9.65 32.49 -10.83
N LEU A 316 10.74 31.82 -10.47
CA LEU A 316 10.91 31.17 -9.18
C LEU A 316 10.80 32.20 -8.03
N ILE A 317 11.48 33.33 -8.14
CA ILE A 317 11.45 34.39 -7.12
C ILE A 317 10.05 34.97 -7.02
N TYR A 318 9.44 35.32 -8.15
CA TYR A 318 8.08 35.85 -8.16
C TYR A 318 7.06 34.90 -7.55
N ASN A 319 7.18 33.58 -7.77
CA ASN A 319 6.28 32.60 -7.15
C ASN A 319 6.42 32.55 -5.63
N LEU A 320 7.64 32.68 -5.10
CA LEU A 320 7.87 32.70 -3.65
C LEU A 320 7.33 33.99 -3.03
N ILE A 321 7.64 35.15 -3.61
CA ILE A 321 7.13 36.45 -3.16
C ILE A 321 5.60 36.53 -3.23
N ASP A 322 5.00 36.05 -4.31
CA ASP A 322 3.54 36.03 -4.48
C ASP A 322 2.87 35.19 -3.38
N ASN A 323 3.46 34.03 -3.03
CA ASN A 323 2.98 33.22 -1.92
C ASN A 323 3.12 33.96 -0.57
N SER A 324 4.25 34.62 -0.32
CA SER A 324 4.48 35.38 0.92
C SER A 324 3.46 36.52 1.11
N ILE A 325 3.09 37.24 0.04
CA ILE A 325 2.04 38.28 0.09
C ILE A 325 0.66 37.65 0.34
N LYS A 326 0.38 36.57 -0.37
CA LYS A 326 -0.94 35.93 -0.44
C LYS A 326 -1.35 35.20 0.83
N TYR A 327 -0.39 34.60 1.52
CA TYR A 327 -0.62 33.83 2.74
C TYR A 327 -0.29 34.64 4.01
N SER A 328 -0.29 35.96 3.91
CA SER A 328 -0.19 36.87 5.05
C SER A 328 -1.58 37.29 5.54
N VAL A 329 -1.76 37.32 6.86
CA VAL A 329 -2.97 37.86 7.52
C VAL A 329 -2.75 39.33 7.91
N GLU A 330 -1.57 39.63 8.42
CA GLU A 330 -1.09 40.98 8.70
C GLU A 330 -0.45 41.60 7.45
N PRO A 331 -0.12 42.90 7.45
CA PRO A 331 0.70 43.49 6.40
C PRO A 331 1.98 42.65 6.17
N PRO A 332 2.26 42.24 4.92
CA PRO A 332 3.33 41.29 4.64
C PRO A 332 4.69 41.94 4.88
N ARG A 333 5.50 41.33 5.73
CA ARG A 333 6.92 41.67 5.92
C ARG A 333 7.76 40.58 5.29
N ILE A 334 8.39 40.91 4.18
CA ILE A 334 9.14 39.95 3.37
C ILE A 334 10.61 40.34 3.37
N LEU A 335 11.47 39.43 3.83
CA LEU A 335 12.92 39.57 3.76
C LEU A 335 13.47 38.61 2.71
N MET A 336 14.03 39.18 1.64
CA MET A 336 14.88 38.44 0.72
C MET A 336 16.33 38.66 1.10
N SER A 337 17.07 37.58 1.34
CA SER A 337 18.48 37.66 1.71
C SER A 337 19.33 36.68 0.92
N THR A 338 20.57 37.06 0.63
CA THR A 338 21.58 36.17 0.07
C THR A 338 22.79 36.08 0.98
N THR A 339 23.34 34.87 1.10
CA THR A 339 24.64 34.60 1.71
C THR A 339 25.39 33.62 0.83
N SER A 340 26.71 33.55 0.94
CA SER A 340 27.49 32.57 0.19
C SER A 340 28.64 32.02 1.04
N ASP A 341 29.01 30.78 0.75
CA ASP A 341 30.27 30.17 1.17
C ASP A 341 31.15 29.88 -0.07
N HIS A 342 32.21 29.09 0.09
CA HIS A 342 33.13 28.76 -1.00
C HIS A 342 32.49 27.96 -2.14
N ASN A 343 31.44 27.19 -1.86
CA ASN A 343 30.84 26.20 -2.76
C ASN A 343 29.38 26.52 -3.14
N TYR A 344 28.68 27.30 -2.32
CA TYR A 344 27.24 27.51 -2.43
C TYR A 344 26.83 28.95 -2.17
N LEU A 345 25.82 29.37 -2.93
CA LEU A 345 25.02 30.56 -2.67
C LEU A 345 23.67 30.13 -2.08
N PHE A 346 23.26 30.81 -1.01
CA PHE A 346 21.99 30.60 -0.34
C PHE A 346 21.10 31.81 -0.59
N LEU A 347 20.01 31.61 -1.32
CA LEU A 347 18.93 32.59 -1.48
C LEU A 347 17.80 32.23 -0.50
N SER A 348 17.48 33.14 0.40
CA SER A 348 16.43 32.96 1.40
C SER A 348 15.32 33.99 1.21
N ILE A 349 14.07 33.54 1.23
CA ILE A 349 12.88 34.40 1.26
C ILE A 349 12.09 34.03 2.52
N LYS A 350 12.02 34.98 3.45
CA LYS A 350 11.32 34.86 4.73
C LYS A 350 10.10 35.78 4.76
N ASP A 351 8.98 35.25 5.24
CA ASP A 351 7.74 35.99 5.47
C ASP A 351 7.22 35.82 6.89
N ASN A 352 6.29 36.70 7.28
CA ASN A 352 5.51 36.66 8.53
C ASN A 352 4.10 36.08 8.32
N GLY A 353 3.90 35.20 7.33
CA GLY A 353 2.58 34.68 7.00
C GLY A 353 2.03 33.66 8.03
N ILE A 354 0.93 33.00 7.67
CA ILE A 354 0.27 31.99 8.53
C ILE A 354 1.13 30.75 8.85
N GLY A 355 2.23 30.56 8.13
CA GLY A 355 3.09 29.39 8.24
C GLY A 355 2.46 28.08 7.73
N ILE A 356 3.22 27.00 7.82
CA ILE A 356 2.89 25.69 7.24
C ILE A 356 3.08 24.60 8.29
N ASP A 357 2.00 23.85 8.57
CA ASP A 357 2.04 22.65 9.41
C ASP A 357 3.02 21.60 8.83
N LYS A 358 3.85 21.01 9.70
CA LYS A 358 4.86 19.99 9.35
C LYS A 358 4.29 18.84 8.52
N LYS A 359 3.03 18.45 8.72
CA LYS A 359 2.38 17.37 7.94
C LYS A 359 2.21 17.68 6.45
N TYR A 360 2.33 18.96 6.07
CA TYR A 360 2.20 19.43 4.70
C TYR A 360 3.52 19.78 4.02
N HIS A 361 4.64 19.89 4.75
CA HIS A 361 5.95 20.31 4.20
C HIS A 361 6.38 19.53 2.95
N LYS A 362 6.14 18.22 2.90
CA LYS A 362 6.44 17.40 1.71
C LYS A 362 5.37 17.48 0.61
N LYS A 363 4.14 17.87 0.97
CA LYS A 363 2.97 17.85 0.08
C LYS A 363 2.82 19.16 -0.70
N ILE A 364 3.30 20.29 -0.19
CA ILE A 364 3.18 21.60 -0.86
C ILE A 364 3.85 21.67 -2.24
N TYR A 365 4.82 20.78 -2.51
CA TYR A 365 5.47 20.68 -3.81
C TYR A 365 4.73 19.78 -4.81
N LYS A 366 3.64 19.12 -4.40
CA LYS A 366 2.82 18.31 -5.30
C LYS A 366 1.97 19.21 -6.17
N LYS A 367 1.87 18.86 -7.46
CA LYS A 367 1.00 19.53 -8.43
C LYS A 367 -0.43 19.62 -7.89
N PHE A 368 -1.01 20.81 -7.98
CA PHE A 368 -2.37 21.14 -7.55
C PHE A 368 -2.65 20.98 -6.05
N PHE A 369 -1.63 20.72 -5.23
CA PHE A 369 -1.84 20.57 -3.80
C PHE A 369 -2.04 21.93 -3.14
N ARG A 370 -3.12 22.03 -2.36
CA ARG A 370 -3.41 23.15 -1.48
C ARG A 370 -3.67 22.61 -0.08
N ILE A 371 -3.20 23.34 0.93
CA ILE A 371 -3.49 23.00 2.32
C ILE A 371 -4.99 23.19 2.54
N PRO A 372 -5.73 22.16 3.01
CA PRO A 372 -7.15 22.30 3.29
C PRO A 372 -7.33 23.22 4.50
N THR A 373 -7.79 24.44 4.25
CA THR A 373 -8.00 25.50 5.25
C THR A 373 -9.49 25.76 5.44
N GLY A 374 -10.27 24.77 5.89
CA GLY A 374 -11.70 24.93 6.25
C GLY A 374 -12.52 25.78 5.27
N ASN A 375 -13.48 26.57 5.79
CA ASN A 375 -14.32 27.50 5.02
C ASN A 375 -13.58 28.76 4.50
N ILE A 376 -12.25 28.80 4.55
CA ILE A 376 -11.47 29.97 4.15
C ILE A 376 -11.18 29.86 2.64
N HIS A 377 -12.20 30.15 1.83
CA HIS A 377 -12.15 30.18 0.37
C HIS A 377 -11.39 31.40 -0.21
N ASN A 378 -10.85 32.30 0.62
CA ASN A 378 -10.44 33.64 0.18
C ASN A 378 -9.11 33.73 -0.60
N VAL A 379 -8.34 32.65 -0.69
CA VAL A 379 -6.98 32.71 -1.24
C VAL A 379 -6.95 32.10 -2.65
N LYS A 380 -7.12 32.94 -3.70
CA LYS A 380 -7.20 32.56 -5.13
C LYS A 380 -5.89 31.92 -5.65
N GLY A 381 -5.89 30.77 -6.33
CA GLY A 381 -4.67 30.23 -6.97
C GLY A 381 -4.72 28.73 -7.26
N PHE A 382 -4.04 28.31 -8.33
CA PHE A 382 -4.10 26.94 -8.88
C PHE A 382 -3.35 25.85 -8.09
N GLY A 383 -2.56 26.19 -7.07
CA GLY A 383 -1.71 25.23 -6.36
C GLY A 383 -0.52 24.75 -7.21
N LEU A 384 -0.04 25.62 -8.09
CA LEU A 384 0.97 25.32 -9.10
C LEU A 384 2.33 25.99 -8.85
N GLY A 385 2.35 27.15 -8.19
CA GLY A 385 3.59 27.93 -8.03
C GLY A 385 4.71 27.19 -7.29
N LEU A 386 4.42 26.54 -6.16
CA LEU A 386 5.45 25.79 -5.41
C LEU A 386 5.91 24.52 -6.13
N HIS A 387 5.05 23.90 -6.95
CA HIS A 387 5.46 22.79 -7.81
C HIS A 387 6.45 23.28 -8.88
N TYR A 388 6.16 24.42 -9.52
CA TYR A 388 7.04 25.07 -10.49
C TYR A 388 8.40 25.42 -9.87
N VAL A 389 8.42 26.05 -8.70
CA VAL A 389 9.65 26.34 -7.93
C VAL A 389 10.45 25.06 -7.70
N TYR A 390 9.80 23.99 -7.24
CA TYR A 390 10.47 22.72 -6.97
C TYR A 390 11.04 22.07 -8.24
N SER A 391 10.34 22.14 -9.36
CA SER A 391 10.80 21.63 -10.66
C SER A 391 12.01 22.41 -11.17
N ILE A 392 12.02 23.75 -11.08
CA ILE A 392 13.18 24.57 -11.46
C ILE A 392 14.40 24.23 -10.61
N VAL A 393 14.21 24.16 -9.29
CA VAL A 393 15.28 23.80 -8.35
C VAL A 393 15.86 22.44 -8.72
N LYS A 394 15.03 21.46 -9.07
CA LYS A 394 15.49 20.14 -9.51
C LYS A 394 16.24 20.17 -10.84
N ASN A 395 15.68 20.85 -11.85
CA ASN A 395 16.27 20.89 -13.20
C ASN A 395 17.59 21.67 -13.22
N HIS A 396 17.79 22.62 -12.30
CA HIS A 396 19.09 23.29 -12.11
C HIS A 396 20.03 22.55 -11.14
N HIS A 397 19.66 21.36 -10.65
CA HIS A 397 20.40 20.59 -9.64
C HIS A 397 20.65 21.35 -8.31
N TRP A 398 19.75 22.26 -7.96
CA TRP A 398 19.76 22.99 -6.70
C TRP A 398 19.05 22.20 -5.60
N LYS A 399 19.12 22.70 -4.37
CA LYS A 399 18.33 22.17 -3.25
C LYS A 399 17.45 23.26 -2.67
N ILE A 400 16.23 22.91 -2.26
CA ILE A 400 15.32 23.79 -1.52
C ILE A 400 15.06 23.22 -0.14
N LYS A 401 15.17 24.06 0.89
CA LYS A 401 14.83 23.78 2.28
C LYS A 401 13.67 24.69 2.68
N LEU A 402 12.75 24.14 3.46
CA LEU A 402 11.62 24.85 4.02
C LEU A 402 11.77 24.88 5.55
N GLU A 403 11.66 26.06 6.13
CA GLU A 403 11.57 26.27 7.57
C GLU A 403 10.28 27.06 7.83
N SER A 404 9.33 26.47 8.55
CA SER A 404 8.04 27.13 8.79
C SER A 404 7.38 26.60 10.04
N LYS A 405 6.73 27.52 10.76
CA LYS A 405 5.93 27.25 11.96
C LYS A 405 4.63 28.03 11.86
N ILE A 406 3.53 27.39 12.27
CA ILE A 406 2.19 27.96 12.21
C ILE A 406 2.17 29.28 13.00
N ASN A 407 1.61 30.32 12.41
CA ASN A 407 1.49 31.69 12.95
C ASN A 407 2.82 32.44 13.18
N GLU A 408 3.96 31.89 12.73
CA GLU A 408 5.26 32.57 12.81
C GLU A 408 5.83 32.93 11.44
N GLY A 409 5.32 32.30 10.38
CA GLY A 409 5.73 32.54 9.00
C GLY A 409 6.50 31.40 8.37
N THR A 410 7.12 31.71 7.23
CA THR A 410 7.73 30.72 6.34
C THR A 410 9.05 31.26 5.83
N THR A 411 10.07 30.41 5.76
CA THR A 411 11.35 30.69 5.14
C THR A 411 11.66 29.61 4.12
N PHE A 412 11.78 30.00 2.86
CA PHE A 412 12.29 29.15 1.79
C PHE A 412 13.76 29.46 1.55
N ILE A 413 14.61 28.44 1.58
CA ILE A 413 16.05 28.57 1.40
C ILE A 413 16.46 27.72 0.19
N ILE A 414 16.98 28.38 -0.84
CA ILE A 414 17.48 27.74 -2.06
C ILE A 414 18.99 27.75 -2.01
N ARG A 415 19.58 26.56 -2.09
CA ARG A 415 21.02 26.34 -2.11
C ARG A 415 21.46 26.05 -3.54
N ILE A 416 22.25 26.97 -4.09
CA ILE A 416 22.72 27.03 -5.48
C ILE A 416 24.22 26.74 -5.49
N PRO A 417 24.71 25.70 -6.21
CA PRO A 417 26.13 25.46 -6.38
C PRO A 417 26.82 26.60 -7.13
N LEU A 418 27.93 27.10 -6.59
CA LEU A 418 28.83 28.02 -7.27
C LEU A 418 29.78 27.18 -8.14
N LYS A 419 29.51 27.09 -9.45
CA LYS A 419 30.46 26.48 -10.39
C LYS A 419 31.58 27.46 -10.71
N LYS A 420 32.82 26.96 -10.81
CA LYS A 420 33.94 27.66 -11.46
C LYS A 420 33.91 27.33 -12.96
N GLY A 421 33.68 28.32 -13.82
CA GLY A 421 33.75 28.18 -15.28
C GLY A 421 32.45 27.73 -15.97
N ASN A 422 32.32 28.15 -17.25
CA ASN A 422 31.18 28.11 -18.19
C ASN A 422 29.85 27.49 -17.74
N CYS A 423 28.77 28.23 -18.02
CA CYS A 423 27.39 27.81 -17.79
C CYS A 423 26.87 26.75 -18.79
N ASP A 424 27.74 25.95 -19.39
CA ASP A 424 27.38 24.91 -20.37
C ASP A 424 26.69 23.69 -19.74
#